data_AF-A0AB33FV97-F1
#
_entry.id   AF-A0AB33FV97-F1
#
_cell.length_a   1.000
_cell.length_b   1.000
_cell.length_c   1.000
_cell.angle_alpha   90.00
_cell.angle_beta   90.00
_cell.angle_gamma   90.00
#
_symmetry.space_group_name_H-M   'P 1'
#
loop_
_entity.id
_entity.type
_entity.pdbx_description
1 polymer ?
#
loop_
_entity_poly.entity_id
_entity_poly.type
_entity_poly.pdbx_seq_one_letter_code
_entity_poly.pdbx_strand_id
1 'polypeptide(L)'
;MQGLVNQKNPYLQLSDIESVEGLSPEFISWLESQSPKESPQQLPLNEGAEPARKTRRRRGTHSTACLCPEPSWYRPDNFKKLPGQLGHAYNRLVRRDRKTGALSLRMRISRHPYFVQLREQAGRKRDFRPERENLLDAIVPLMVSTVDRATHIDTINLSKMAWQLSEKDSEGNVIRKVTVPRVCRLLQHMMEYGLLVLPEGVTWDPFNRKWFPKHVVLTERLWKIIGVDLDKLYAEQAEQVAAEAAGWITRDEHGQAEEISVKAARRRWYENMMHATLVRRREAALKGKREKKLKALAEKPFDDRVYAMSVHLMRTLPKDELHALSPEQFTQRVFSHLYQLDLGLEREAGPPAYH
;
A
#
# COMPACT_ATOMS: atom_id res chain seq x y z
N MET A 1 18.74 -27.35 -32.68
CA MET A 1 19.73 -26.87 -31.71
C MET A 1 19.05 -26.62 -30.36
N GLN A 2 19.17 -27.55 -29.42
CA GLN A 2 18.83 -27.31 -28.02
C GLN A 2 20.11 -26.85 -27.31
N GLY A 3 20.12 -25.61 -26.83
CA GLY A 3 21.15 -25.15 -25.91
C GLY A 3 20.94 -25.83 -24.57
N LEU A 4 21.99 -26.51 -24.09
CA LEU A 4 22.10 -27.09 -22.76
C LEU A 4 21.56 -26.11 -21.70
N VAL A 5 20.45 -26.47 -21.05
CA VAL A 5 20.06 -25.84 -19.79
C VAL A 5 21.07 -26.34 -18.76
N ASN A 6 22.15 -25.59 -18.60
CA ASN A 6 23.07 -25.76 -17.50
C ASN A 6 22.25 -25.49 -16.22
N GLN A 7 21.76 -26.55 -15.56
CA GLN A 7 21.19 -26.43 -14.24
C GLN A 7 22.34 -26.04 -13.31
N LYS A 8 22.59 -24.73 -13.16
CA LYS A 8 23.50 -24.24 -12.13
C LYS A 8 23.02 -24.81 -10.81
N ASN A 9 23.82 -25.69 -10.24
CA ASN A 9 23.60 -26.27 -8.93
C ASN A 9 23.51 -25.09 -7.94
N PRO A 10 22.42 -24.92 -7.17
CA PRO A 10 22.22 -23.72 -6.36
C PRO A 10 23.06 -23.69 -5.07
N TYR A 11 23.98 -24.64 -4.91
CA TYR A 11 24.82 -24.80 -3.73
C TYR A 11 26.24 -24.31 -4.02
N LEU A 12 26.81 -23.59 -3.05
CA LEU A 12 28.20 -23.15 -3.04
C LEU A 12 29.12 -24.37 -3.19
N GLN A 13 29.93 -24.41 -4.24
CA GLN A 13 30.92 -25.48 -4.42
C GLN A 13 32.25 -25.04 -3.82
N LEU A 14 33.09 -26.01 -3.42
CA LEU A 14 34.43 -25.72 -2.92
C LEU A 14 35.27 -24.93 -3.95
N SER A 15 35.02 -25.18 -5.25
CA SER A 15 35.63 -24.46 -6.37
C SER A 15 35.22 -22.98 -6.48
N ASP A 16 34.15 -22.57 -5.80
CA ASP A 16 33.65 -21.19 -5.80
C ASP A 16 34.30 -20.34 -4.68
N ILE A 17 35.15 -20.94 -3.84
CA ILE A 17 35.80 -20.29 -2.70
C ILE A 17 37.27 -20.01 -3.06
N GLU A 18 37.65 -18.73 -3.11
CA GLU A 18 38.99 -18.27 -3.53
C GLU A 18 40.13 -18.66 -2.56
N SER A 19 39.82 -18.95 -1.28
CA SER A 19 40.77 -19.50 -0.31
C SER A 19 40.07 -20.30 0.79
N VAL A 20 40.62 -21.47 1.12
CA VAL A 20 40.11 -22.41 2.13
C VAL A 20 40.77 -22.19 3.51
N GLU A 21 41.76 -21.29 3.58
CA GLU A 21 42.49 -20.99 4.81
C GLU A 21 41.58 -20.32 5.85
N GLY A 22 41.30 -21.03 6.96
CA GLY A 22 40.44 -20.56 8.05
C GLY A 22 39.07 -21.22 8.14
N LEU A 23 38.71 -22.10 7.20
CA LEU A 23 37.48 -22.90 7.30
C LEU A 23 37.68 -24.12 8.22
N SER A 24 36.70 -24.39 9.08
CA SER A 24 36.77 -25.57 9.96
C SER A 24 36.73 -26.87 9.14
N PRO A 25 37.48 -27.92 9.52
CA PRO A 25 37.50 -29.20 8.81
C PRO A 25 36.11 -29.84 8.63
N GLU A 26 35.23 -29.67 9.62
CA GLU A 26 33.84 -30.19 9.55
C GLU A 26 33.02 -29.50 8.46
N PHE A 27 33.22 -28.19 8.28
CA PHE A 27 32.53 -27.41 7.24
C PHE A 27 33.02 -27.75 5.83
N ILE A 28 34.32 -28.03 5.68
CA ILE A 28 34.91 -28.49 4.41
C ILE A 28 34.34 -29.87 4.05
N SER A 29 34.33 -30.80 4.99
CA SER A 29 33.75 -32.14 4.79
C SER A 29 32.25 -32.10 4.47
N TRP A 30 31.51 -31.19 5.12
CA TRP A 30 30.11 -30.95 4.81
C TRP A 30 29.91 -30.40 3.40
N LEU A 31 30.71 -29.43 2.93
CA LEU A 31 30.64 -28.90 1.56
C LEU A 31 30.96 -29.96 0.50
N GLU A 32 31.96 -30.81 0.75
CA GLU A 32 32.32 -31.92 -0.12
C GLU A 32 31.19 -32.96 -0.21
N SER A 33 30.45 -33.19 0.89
CA SER A 33 29.29 -34.09 0.91
C SER A 33 28.10 -33.60 0.06
N GLN A 34 27.98 -32.28 -0.16
CA GLN A 34 26.92 -31.66 -0.96
C GLN A 34 27.26 -31.58 -2.46
N SER A 35 28.52 -31.83 -2.82
CA SER A 35 28.96 -31.80 -4.21
C SER A 35 28.54 -33.11 -4.91
N PRO A 36 27.82 -33.07 -6.05
CA PRO A 36 27.42 -34.28 -6.76
C PRO A 36 28.66 -35.08 -7.17
N LYS A 37 28.75 -36.35 -6.76
CA LYS A 37 29.89 -37.24 -7.08
C LYS A 37 29.93 -37.70 -8.54
N GLU A 38 28.89 -37.42 -9.31
CA GLU A 38 28.77 -37.84 -10.71
C GLU A 38 28.54 -36.62 -11.61
N SER A 39 29.39 -36.49 -12.63
CA SER A 39 29.14 -35.65 -13.79
C SER A 39 27.86 -36.14 -14.50
N PRO A 40 27.03 -35.26 -15.08
CA PRO A 40 25.79 -35.69 -15.72
C PRO A 40 26.13 -36.64 -16.88
N GLN A 41 25.78 -37.92 -16.74
CA GLN A 41 25.86 -38.89 -17.82
C GLN A 41 25.03 -38.37 -19.00
N GLN A 42 25.70 -38.10 -20.12
CA GLN A 42 25.03 -37.78 -21.38
C GLN A 42 24.39 -39.06 -21.91
N LEU A 43 23.09 -39.23 -21.70
CA LEU A 43 22.32 -40.29 -22.34
C LEU A 43 22.28 -40.04 -23.86
N PRO A 44 22.47 -41.07 -24.71
CA PRO A 44 22.44 -40.92 -26.15
C PRO A 44 21.05 -40.48 -26.63
N LEU A 45 21.05 -39.59 -27.63
CA LEU A 45 19.86 -39.05 -28.28
C LEU A 45 19.04 -40.16 -28.93
N ASN A 46 17.81 -40.38 -28.46
CA ASN A 46 16.81 -41.18 -29.17
C ASN A 46 16.38 -40.44 -30.47
N GLU A 47 16.85 -40.92 -31.62
CA GLU A 47 16.39 -40.53 -32.95
C GLU A 47 15.03 -41.16 -33.24
N GLY A 48 13.95 -40.59 -32.70
CA GLY A 48 12.61 -41.15 -32.91
C GLY A 48 11.46 -40.38 -32.26
N ALA A 49 11.57 -39.05 -32.14
CA ALA A 49 10.49 -38.25 -31.56
C ALA A 49 9.49 -37.79 -32.64
N GLU A 50 8.27 -38.33 -32.59
CA GLU A 50 7.11 -37.80 -33.32
C GLU A 50 6.94 -36.28 -33.05
N PRO A 51 6.46 -35.49 -34.03
CA PRO A 51 6.37 -34.04 -33.87
C PRO A 51 5.39 -33.68 -32.75
N ALA A 52 5.94 -33.12 -31.65
CA ALA A 52 5.17 -32.63 -30.53
C ALA A 52 4.04 -31.69 -31.00
N ARG A 53 2.80 -32.02 -30.65
CA ARG A 53 1.59 -31.25 -31.02
C ARG A 53 1.81 -29.76 -30.72
N LYS A 54 1.80 -28.92 -31.75
CA LYS A 54 1.97 -27.46 -31.63
C LYS A 54 0.87 -26.88 -30.72
N THR A 55 1.27 -26.38 -29.55
CA THR A 55 0.32 -25.78 -28.60
C THR A 55 -0.31 -24.53 -29.21
N ARG A 56 -1.66 -24.46 -29.24
CA ARG A 56 -2.42 -23.28 -29.70
C ARG A 56 -2.26 -22.04 -28.80
N ARG A 57 -1.55 -22.16 -27.67
CA ARG A 57 -1.30 -21.06 -26.73
C ARG A 57 -0.30 -20.08 -27.36
N ARG A 58 -0.77 -18.90 -27.74
CA ARG A 58 0.07 -17.77 -28.16
C ARG A 58 0.26 -16.82 -26.99
N ARG A 59 1.50 -16.42 -26.73
CA ARG A 59 1.80 -15.36 -25.77
C ARG A 59 1.27 -14.05 -26.35
N GLY A 60 0.50 -13.29 -25.56
CA GLY A 60 0.06 -11.96 -25.96
C GLY A 60 1.25 -11.02 -26.16
N THR A 61 1.07 -9.96 -26.92
CA THR A 61 2.11 -8.95 -27.23
C THR A 61 2.40 -7.99 -26.08
N HIS A 62 1.77 -8.16 -24.92
CA HIS A 62 2.00 -7.30 -23.76
C HIS A 62 3.35 -7.61 -23.11
N SER A 63 4.04 -6.56 -22.65
CA SER A 63 5.26 -6.71 -21.86
C SER A 63 4.96 -7.47 -20.56
N THR A 64 5.74 -8.50 -20.27
CA THR A 64 5.70 -9.23 -19.00
C THR A 64 6.69 -8.67 -17.98
N ALA A 65 7.41 -7.60 -18.32
CA ALA A 65 8.37 -6.97 -17.43
C ALA A 65 7.66 -6.33 -16.23
N CYS A 66 8.33 -6.35 -15.08
CA CYS A 66 7.84 -5.66 -13.89
C CYS A 66 7.87 -4.14 -14.14
N LEU A 67 6.76 -3.45 -13.88
CA LEU A 67 6.67 -1.99 -14.05
C LEU A 67 7.61 -1.20 -13.11
N CYS A 68 8.02 -1.81 -12.00
CA CYS A 68 8.95 -1.21 -11.02
C CYS A 68 9.80 -2.33 -10.39
N PRO A 69 10.92 -2.75 -10.99
CA PRO A 69 11.70 -3.89 -10.50
C PRO A 69 12.38 -3.61 -9.15
N GLU A 70 12.79 -2.36 -8.90
CA GLU A 70 13.58 -1.94 -7.74
C GLU A 70 12.86 -0.82 -6.98
N PRO A 71 11.72 -1.12 -6.31
CA PRO A 71 11.09 -0.14 -5.44
C PRO A 71 12.04 0.18 -4.28
N SER A 72 12.17 1.47 -3.96
CA SER A 72 12.86 1.94 -2.76
C SER A 72 11.97 2.93 -2.04
N TRP A 73 12.00 2.88 -0.70
CA TRP A 73 11.22 3.80 0.11
C TRP A 73 11.96 4.15 1.38
N TYR A 74 12.04 5.45 1.63
CA TYR A 74 12.56 6.02 2.86
C TYR A 74 11.58 7.06 3.36
N ARG A 75 11.47 7.21 4.68
CA ARG A 75 10.56 8.14 5.35
C ARG A 75 10.88 9.57 4.90
N PRO A 76 9.96 10.26 4.20
CA PRO A 76 10.16 11.65 3.83
C PRO A 76 10.08 12.59 5.05
N ASP A 77 10.69 13.76 4.95
CA ASP A 77 10.81 14.72 6.06
C ASP A 77 9.47 15.31 6.53
N ASN A 78 8.42 15.24 5.70
CA ASN A 78 7.08 15.69 6.07
C ASN A 78 6.36 14.75 7.06
N PHE A 79 6.90 13.56 7.32
CA PHE A 79 6.37 12.69 8.35
C PHE A 79 6.84 13.13 9.74
N LYS A 80 5.93 13.05 10.72
CA LYS A 80 6.30 13.24 12.13
C LYS A 80 7.46 12.32 12.51
N LYS A 81 8.34 12.74 13.41
CA LYS A 81 9.43 11.87 13.88
C LYS A 81 8.86 10.64 14.59
N LEU A 82 9.46 9.48 14.37
CA LEU A 82 9.06 8.24 15.05
C LEU A 82 9.58 8.26 16.49
N PRO A 83 8.70 8.12 17.51
CA PRO A 83 9.11 8.06 18.89
C PRO A 83 9.58 6.65 19.28
N GLY A 84 10.34 6.56 20.38
CA GLY A 84 10.58 5.31 21.12
C GLY A 84 11.09 4.13 20.27
N GLN A 85 10.50 2.97 20.50
CA GLN A 85 10.84 1.72 19.80
C GLN A 85 10.53 1.77 18.31
N LEU A 86 9.53 2.53 17.85
CA LEU A 86 9.26 2.68 16.42
C LEU A 86 10.40 3.42 15.70
N GLY A 87 10.96 4.45 16.35
CA GLY A 87 12.14 5.16 15.84
C GLY A 87 13.38 4.27 15.84
N HIS A 88 13.57 3.49 16.91
CA HIS A 88 14.64 2.50 16.98
C HIS A 88 14.52 1.45 15.86
N ALA A 89 13.32 0.90 15.64
CA ALA A 89 13.02 -0.06 14.58
C ALA A 89 13.39 0.50 13.21
N TYR A 90 12.98 1.73 12.90
CA TYR A 90 13.30 2.37 11.63
C TYR A 90 14.81 2.56 11.44
N ASN A 91 15.55 2.97 12.48
CA ASN A 91 17.00 3.14 12.43
C ASN A 91 17.79 1.82 12.32
N ARG A 92 17.18 0.68 12.65
CA ARG A 92 17.73 -0.65 12.35
C ARG A 92 17.54 -1.04 10.89
N LEU A 93 16.48 -0.56 10.27
CA LEU A 93 16.16 -0.82 8.85
C LEU A 93 16.91 0.09 7.90
N VAL A 94 17.00 1.37 8.23
CA VAL A 94 17.55 2.42 7.36
C VAL A 94 18.74 3.09 8.05
N ARG A 95 19.82 3.27 7.31
CA ARG A 95 20.98 4.05 7.72
C ARG A 95 21.05 5.33 6.91
N ARG A 96 21.44 6.42 7.57
CA ARG A 96 21.84 7.67 6.92
C ARG A 96 23.35 7.77 6.92
N ASP A 97 23.93 8.03 5.75
CA ASP A 97 25.36 8.28 5.65
C ASP A 97 25.71 9.66 6.19
N ARG A 98 26.68 9.71 7.12
CA ARG A 98 27.04 10.95 7.83
C ARG A 98 27.65 12.01 6.93
N LYS A 99 28.35 11.59 5.87
CA LYS A 99 29.06 12.50 4.95
C LYS A 99 28.14 13.05 3.85
N THR A 100 27.38 12.17 3.19
CA THR A 100 26.56 12.50 2.02
C THR A 100 25.11 12.79 2.38
N GLY A 101 24.65 12.39 3.57
CA GLY A 101 23.25 12.46 3.97
C GLY A 101 22.35 11.44 3.26
N ALA A 102 22.90 10.61 2.36
CA ALA A 102 22.15 9.62 1.59
C ALA A 102 21.56 8.54 2.50
N LEU A 103 20.35 8.10 2.16
CA LEU A 103 19.66 7.02 2.87
C LEU A 103 19.89 5.69 2.14
N SER A 104 20.25 4.67 2.91
CA SER A 104 20.43 3.31 2.41
C SER A 104 19.81 2.31 3.38
N LEU A 105 19.45 1.14 2.86
CA LEU A 105 18.99 0.04 3.71
C LEU A 105 20.17 -0.51 4.52
N ARG A 106 20.00 -0.52 5.84
CA ARG A 106 20.94 -1.14 6.79
C ARG A 106 20.74 -2.65 6.87
N MET A 107 19.48 -3.09 6.80
CA MET A 107 19.10 -4.49 6.87
C MET A 107 18.23 -4.84 5.67
N ARG A 108 18.55 -5.94 4.99
CA ARG A 108 17.69 -6.57 3.97
C ARG A 108 16.88 -7.68 4.63
N ILE A 109 15.62 -7.39 4.90
CA ILE A 109 14.69 -8.33 5.53
C ILE A 109 14.45 -9.52 4.64
N SER A 110 14.38 -9.30 3.32
CA SER A 110 14.20 -10.35 2.33
C SER A 110 15.22 -11.50 2.42
N ARG A 111 16.42 -11.20 2.93
CA ARG A 111 17.53 -12.14 3.11
C ARG A 111 17.72 -12.62 4.56
N HIS A 112 16.78 -12.32 5.44
CA HIS A 112 16.87 -12.76 6.84
C HIS A 112 16.76 -14.30 6.94
N PRO A 113 17.57 -14.98 7.78
CA PRO A 113 17.59 -16.45 7.91
C PRO A 113 16.21 -17.08 8.17
N TYR A 114 15.33 -16.32 8.81
CA TYR A 114 13.93 -16.68 9.05
C TYR A 114 13.18 -17.14 7.77
N PHE A 115 13.39 -16.46 6.63
CA PHE A 115 12.76 -16.84 5.37
C PHE A 115 13.35 -18.12 4.78
N VAL A 116 14.62 -18.42 5.08
CA VAL A 116 15.28 -19.65 4.64
C VAL A 116 14.76 -20.83 5.45
N GLN A 117 14.72 -20.69 6.78
CA GLN A 117 14.28 -21.73 7.70
C GLN A 117 12.82 -22.14 7.48
N LEU A 118 11.93 -21.17 7.26
CA LEU A 118 10.49 -21.42 7.14
C LEU A 118 9.98 -21.48 5.70
N ARG A 119 10.91 -21.56 4.74
CA ARG A 119 10.59 -21.54 3.30
C ARG A 119 9.60 -22.64 2.93
N GLU A 120 9.85 -23.86 3.40
CA GLU A 120 9.02 -25.03 3.12
C GLU A 120 7.67 -24.95 3.82
N GLN A 121 7.65 -24.47 5.06
CA GLN A 121 6.41 -24.26 5.83
C GLN A 121 5.50 -23.21 5.18
N ALA A 122 6.08 -22.18 4.57
CA ALA A 122 5.36 -21.20 3.76
C ALA A 122 5.00 -21.72 2.35
N GLY A 123 5.14 -23.02 2.08
CA GLY A 123 4.74 -23.65 0.81
C GLY A 123 5.66 -23.31 -0.37
N ARG A 124 6.89 -22.86 -0.11
CA ARG A 124 7.86 -22.49 -1.15
C ARG A 124 9.01 -23.48 -1.24
N LYS A 125 9.37 -23.85 -2.47
CA LYS A 125 10.59 -24.62 -2.77
C LYS A 125 11.79 -23.75 -3.11
N ARG A 126 11.52 -22.56 -3.66
CA ARG A 126 12.53 -21.63 -4.18
C ARG A 126 12.51 -20.33 -3.40
N ASP A 127 13.64 -19.66 -3.44
CA ASP A 127 13.80 -18.33 -2.90
C ASP A 127 12.88 -17.31 -3.58
N PHE A 128 12.80 -16.10 -3.03
CA PHE A 128 12.11 -15.00 -3.67
C PHE A 128 12.78 -14.63 -4.99
N ARG A 129 12.01 -14.00 -5.88
CA ARG A 129 12.59 -13.38 -7.07
C ARG A 129 13.14 -12.01 -6.67
N PRO A 130 14.18 -11.49 -7.34
CA PRO A 130 14.78 -10.19 -6.99
C PRO A 130 13.76 -9.06 -6.86
N GLU A 131 12.77 -8.98 -7.76
CA GLU A 131 11.76 -7.92 -7.70
C GLU A 131 10.84 -8.05 -6.48
N ARG A 132 10.64 -9.27 -5.97
CA ARG A 132 9.88 -9.50 -4.74
C ARG A 132 10.71 -9.20 -3.50
N GLU A 133 11.99 -9.51 -3.52
CA GLU A 133 12.93 -9.18 -2.43
C GLU A 133 13.02 -7.67 -2.25
N ASN A 134 13.26 -6.94 -3.34
CA ASN A 134 13.33 -5.48 -3.31
C ASN A 134 12.04 -4.85 -2.78
N LEU A 135 10.87 -5.40 -3.16
CA LEU A 135 9.60 -4.92 -2.64
C LEU A 135 9.42 -5.24 -1.14
N LEU A 136 9.87 -6.41 -0.69
CA LEU A 136 9.86 -6.77 0.73
C LEU A 136 10.76 -5.85 1.56
N ASP A 137 11.95 -5.54 1.04
CA ASP A 137 12.89 -4.63 1.69
C ASP A 137 12.38 -3.19 1.74
N ALA A 138 11.64 -2.74 0.72
CA ALA A 138 11.06 -1.40 0.69
C ALA A 138 9.77 -1.26 1.52
N ILE A 139 8.93 -2.31 1.61
CA ILE A 139 7.63 -2.21 2.26
C ILE A 139 7.72 -2.20 3.79
N VAL A 140 8.70 -2.87 4.39
CA VAL A 140 8.79 -2.91 5.86
C VAL A 140 9.16 -1.56 6.49
N PRO A 141 10.15 -0.80 5.97
CA PRO A 141 10.37 0.57 6.44
C PRO A 141 9.13 1.46 6.33
N LEU A 142 8.34 1.28 5.26
CA LEU A 142 7.06 1.96 5.07
C LEU A 142 6.06 1.58 6.17
N MET A 143 5.84 0.28 6.39
CA MET A 143 4.90 -0.19 7.41
C MET A 143 5.30 0.28 8.80
N VAL A 144 6.57 0.10 9.22
CA VAL A 144 7.07 0.61 10.51
C VAL A 144 6.84 2.12 10.64
N SER A 145 6.87 2.84 9.52
CA SER A 145 6.66 4.28 9.49
C SER A 145 5.21 4.73 9.63
N THR A 146 4.25 3.92 9.19
CA THR A 146 2.82 4.24 9.14
C THR A 146 1.97 3.48 10.15
N VAL A 147 2.61 2.64 10.96
CA VAL A 147 2.01 1.90 12.05
C VAL A 147 1.51 2.84 13.15
N ASP A 148 0.30 2.55 13.62
CA ASP A 148 -0.26 3.10 14.83
C ASP A 148 0.42 2.53 16.08
N ARG A 149 0.82 3.40 17.02
CA ARG A 149 1.60 3.00 18.20
C ARG A 149 0.77 2.19 19.20
N ALA A 150 -0.52 2.50 19.35
CA ALA A 150 -1.38 1.82 20.31
C ALA A 150 -1.82 0.43 19.83
N THR A 151 -2.09 0.27 18.53
CA THR A 151 -2.67 -0.96 18.00
C THR A 151 -1.73 -1.81 17.16
N HIS A 152 -0.59 -1.26 16.73
CA HIS A 152 0.30 -1.84 15.72
C HIS A 152 -0.38 -2.10 14.36
N ILE A 153 -1.51 -1.45 14.08
CA ILE A 153 -2.19 -1.51 12.79
C ILE A 153 -1.46 -0.59 11.81
N ASP A 154 -1.22 -1.07 10.59
CA ASP A 154 -0.77 -0.20 9.52
C ASP A 154 -1.93 0.67 8.99
N THR A 155 -1.82 1.97 9.20
CA THR A 155 -2.90 2.94 8.95
C THR A 155 -3.12 3.22 7.46
N ILE A 156 -2.18 2.85 6.59
CA ILE A 156 -2.32 3.04 5.14
C ILE A 156 -2.96 1.83 4.47
N ASN A 157 -3.81 2.10 3.47
CA ASN A 157 -4.40 1.04 2.66
C ASN A 157 -3.46 0.58 1.54
N LEU A 158 -3.77 -0.58 0.94
CA LEU A 158 -3.02 -1.17 -0.18
C LEU A 158 -2.73 -0.23 -1.36
N SER A 159 -3.71 0.61 -1.74
CA SER A 159 -3.55 1.57 -2.83
C SER A 159 -2.55 2.66 -2.49
N LYS A 160 -2.59 3.15 -1.24
CA LYS A 160 -1.68 4.16 -0.72
C LYS A 160 -0.28 3.58 -0.52
N MET A 161 -0.16 2.33 -0.05
CA MET A 161 1.13 1.60 -0.01
C MET A 161 1.76 1.53 -1.41
N ALA A 162 1.00 1.06 -2.41
CA ALA A 162 1.49 0.95 -3.78
C ALA A 162 1.93 2.31 -4.34
N TRP A 163 1.18 3.38 -4.05
CA TRP A 163 1.56 4.74 -4.44
C TRP A 163 2.81 5.25 -3.72
N GLN A 164 2.98 4.94 -2.44
CA GLN A 164 4.19 5.31 -1.68
C GLN A 164 5.44 4.60 -2.20
N LEU A 165 5.33 3.31 -2.52
CA LEU A 165 6.44 2.47 -3.01
C LEU A 165 6.78 2.71 -4.49
N SER A 166 5.95 3.47 -5.21
CA SER A 166 6.21 3.79 -6.62
C SER A 166 7.27 4.88 -6.72
N GLU A 167 8.14 4.75 -7.71
CA GLU A 167 9.16 5.75 -8.02
C GLU A 167 8.50 7.00 -8.61
N LYS A 168 8.91 8.17 -8.13
CA LYS A 168 8.33 9.46 -8.52
C LYS A 168 9.40 10.38 -9.05
N ASP A 169 9.01 11.26 -9.96
CA ASP A 169 9.82 12.38 -10.41
C ASP A 169 9.90 13.49 -9.33
N SER A 170 10.62 14.56 -9.63
CA SER A 170 10.72 15.76 -8.78
C SER A 170 9.40 16.48 -8.56
N GLU A 171 8.43 16.30 -9.47
CA GLU A 171 7.09 16.91 -9.41
C GLU A 171 6.08 16.04 -8.63
N GLY A 172 6.45 14.80 -8.30
CA GLY A 172 5.62 13.83 -7.59
C GLY A 172 4.80 12.90 -8.51
N ASN A 173 4.97 12.96 -9.83
CA ASN A 173 4.34 12.04 -10.77
C ASN A 173 5.05 10.69 -10.77
N VAL A 174 4.29 9.62 -10.98
CA VAL A 174 4.82 8.25 -10.90
C VAL A 174 5.52 7.87 -12.20
N ILE A 175 6.84 7.69 -12.15
CA ILE A 175 7.65 7.19 -13.27
C ILE A 175 7.53 5.67 -13.37
N ARG A 176 7.79 4.95 -12.27
CA ARG A 176 7.71 3.48 -12.20
C ARG A 176 6.71 3.05 -11.16
N LYS A 177 5.64 2.42 -11.62
CA LYS A 177 4.47 2.09 -10.80
C LYS A 177 4.61 0.74 -10.12
N VAL A 178 4.55 0.73 -8.79
CA VAL A 178 4.22 -0.48 -8.03
C VAL A 178 2.71 -0.70 -8.08
N THR A 179 2.29 -1.90 -8.47
CA THR A 179 0.86 -2.22 -8.64
C THR A 179 0.25 -2.76 -7.35
N VAL A 180 -1.02 -2.41 -7.10
CA VAL A 180 -1.77 -2.87 -5.93
C VAL A 180 -1.80 -4.41 -5.80
N PRO A 181 -1.99 -5.20 -6.88
CA PRO A 181 -1.94 -6.65 -6.77
C PRO A 181 -0.57 -7.19 -6.33
N ARG A 182 0.53 -6.52 -6.69
CA ARG A 182 1.88 -6.94 -6.29
C ARG A 182 2.08 -6.75 -4.79
N VAL A 183 1.65 -5.62 -4.24
CA VAL A 183 1.64 -5.36 -2.79
C VAL A 183 0.74 -6.37 -2.09
N CYS A 184 -0.50 -6.57 -2.57
CA CYS A 184 -1.45 -7.51 -1.95
C CYS A 184 -0.88 -8.93 -1.88
N ARG A 185 -0.28 -9.44 -2.97
CA ARG A 185 0.36 -10.77 -2.98
C ARG A 185 1.56 -10.83 -2.03
N LEU A 186 2.34 -9.76 -1.91
CA LEU A 186 3.45 -9.72 -0.97
C LEU A 186 2.95 -9.78 0.48
N LEU A 187 1.95 -8.98 0.84
CA LEU A 187 1.36 -9.02 2.18
C LEU A 187 0.79 -10.40 2.50
N GLN A 188 0.17 -11.08 1.52
CA GLN A 188 -0.27 -12.48 1.68
C GLN A 188 0.89 -13.42 2.04
N HIS A 189 2.01 -13.32 1.33
CA HIS A 189 3.20 -14.09 1.70
C HIS A 189 3.74 -13.71 3.08
N MET A 190 3.76 -12.43 3.44
CA MET A 190 4.17 -12.02 4.79
C MET A 190 3.24 -12.58 5.89
N MET A 191 1.94 -12.71 5.60
CA MET A 191 0.99 -13.38 6.49
C MET A 191 1.25 -14.90 6.58
N GLU A 192 1.61 -15.58 5.48
CA GLU A 192 2.02 -17.00 5.49
C GLU A 192 3.26 -17.22 6.39
N TYR A 193 4.19 -16.28 6.40
CA TYR A 193 5.34 -16.28 7.29
C TYR A 193 5.02 -15.79 8.72
N GLY A 194 3.76 -15.45 9.04
CA GLY A 194 3.34 -14.98 10.36
C GLY A 194 3.90 -13.62 10.77
N LEU A 195 4.36 -12.81 9.80
CA LEU A 195 4.90 -11.46 10.04
C LEU A 195 3.80 -10.41 10.16
N LEU A 196 2.66 -10.70 9.54
CA LEU A 196 1.47 -9.86 9.52
C LEU A 196 0.26 -10.71 9.89
N VAL A 197 -0.73 -10.08 10.52
CA VAL A 197 -2.03 -10.67 10.80
C VAL A 197 -3.12 -9.74 10.29
N LEU A 198 -4.22 -10.32 9.82
CA LEU A 198 -5.44 -9.62 9.47
C LEU A 198 -6.54 -10.06 10.43
N PRO A 199 -6.72 -9.40 11.59
CA PRO A 199 -7.55 -9.91 12.69
C PRO A 199 -9.02 -10.09 12.32
N GLU A 200 -9.60 -9.13 11.59
CA GLU A 200 -11.02 -9.14 11.21
C GLU A 200 -11.27 -9.68 9.79
N GLY A 201 -10.22 -10.20 9.13
CA GLY A 201 -10.33 -10.65 7.76
C GLY A 201 -10.66 -9.52 6.77
N VAL A 202 -11.42 -9.84 5.72
CA VAL A 202 -11.80 -8.89 4.67
C VAL A 202 -13.32 -8.82 4.59
N THR A 203 -13.87 -7.62 4.77
CA THR A 203 -15.31 -7.36 4.69
C THR A 203 -15.73 -6.92 3.29
N TRP A 204 -16.80 -7.52 2.76
CA TRP A 204 -17.43 -7.11 1.50
C TRP A 204 -18.51 -6.05 1.76
N ASP A 205 -18.56 -4.99 0.94
CA ASP A 205 -19.67 -4.04 0.92
C ASP A 205 -20.67 -4.43 -0.18
N PRO A 206 -21.87 -4.96 0.17
CA PRO A 206 -22.87 -5.37 -0.81
C PRO A 206 -23.45 -4.20 -1.61
N PHE A 207 -23.59 -3.02 -0.98
CA PHE A 207 -24.22 -1.85 -1.60
C PHE A 207 -23.33 -1.25 -2.68
N ASN A 208 -22.04 -1.05 -2.37
CA ASN A 208 -21.09 -0.50 -3.34
C ASN A 208 -20.43 -1.57 -4.22
N ARG A 209 -20.69 -2.87 -3.97
CA ARG A 209 -20.07 -4.03 -4.62
C ARG A 209 -18.53 -3.93 -4.64
N LYS A 210 -17.96 -3.55 -3.50
CA LYS A 210 -16.51 -3.32 -3.34
C LYS A 210 -16.04 -3.85 -2.00
N TRP A 211 -14.84 -4.42 -1.95
CA TRP A 211 -14.20 -4.78 -0.69
C TRP A 211 -13.87 -3.53 0.14
N PHE A 212 -13.95 -3.64 1.47
CA PHE A 212 -13.40 -2.63 2.36
C PHE A 212 -11.86 -2.59 2.27
N PRO A 213 -11.23 -1.42 2.53
CA PRO A 213 -9.77 -1.32 2.58
C PRO A 213 -9.17 -2.33 3.57
N LYS A 214 -8.10 -3.00 3.15
CA LYS A 214 -7.37 -3.97 3.99
C LYS A 214 -6.29 -3.24 4.78
N HIS A 215 -6.27 -3.46 6.09
CA HIS A 215 -5.26 -2.96 7.01
C HIS A 215 -4.71 -4.13 7.83
N VAL A 216 -3.39 -4.24 7.87
CA VAL A 216 -2.67 -5.37 8.50
C VAL A 216 -2.11 -4.95 9.84
N VAL A 217 -2.01 -5.89 10.77
CA VAL A 217 -1.33 -5.72 12.05
C VAL A 217 0.07 -6.33 11.95
N LEU A 218 1.09 -5.60 12.41
CA LEU A 218 2.44 -6.12 12.51
C LEU A 218 2.55 -7.03 13.73
N THR A 219 3.04 -8.26 13.52
CA THR A 219 3.18 -9.23 14.60
C THR A 219 4.47 -9.01 15.39
N GLU A 220 4.50 -9.55 16.60
CA GLU A 220 5.71 -9.63 17.44
C GLU A 220 6.89 -10.21 16.67
N ARG A 221 6.61 -11.15 15.77
CA ARG A 221 7.64 -11.84 15.01
C ARG A 221 8.37 -10.91 14.04
N LEU A 222 7.64 -10.01 13.38
CA LEU A 222 8.26 -8.99 12.55
C LEU A 222 9.14 -8.05 13.40
N TRP A 223 8.66 -7.65 14.58
CA TRP A 223 9.44 -6.82 15.50
C TRP A 223 10.73 -7.51 15.98
N LYS A 224 10.67 -8.82 16.29
CA LYS A 224 11.85 -9.63 16.62
C LYS A 224 12.85 -9.69 15.47
N ILE A 225 12.40 -9.88 14.23
CA ILE A 225 13.26 -9.89 13.04
C ILE A 225 13.95 -8.54 12.84
N ILE A 226 13.25 -7.44 13.12
CA ILE A 226 13.84 -6.09 13.06
C ILE A 226 14.90 -5.92 14.17
N GLY A 227 14.76 -6.64 15.28
CA GLY A 227 15.61 -6.55 16.46
C GLY A 227 15.16 -5.47 17.43
N VAL A 228 13.83 -5.31 17.58
CA VAL A 228 13.20 -4.41 18.55
C VAL A 228 13.05 -5.12 19.90
N ASP A 229 13.24 -4.36 20.98
CA ASP A 229 13.00 -4.81 22.34
C ASP A 229 11.48 -4.86 22.60
N LEU A 230 10.94 -6.08 22.75
CA LEU A 230 9.50 -6.29 22.87
C LEU A 230 8.94 -5.78 24.18
N ASP A 231 9.69 -5.88 25.27
CA ASP A 231 9.20 -5.47 26.59
C ASP A 231 9.02 -3.95 26.62
N LYS A 232 9.99 -3.22 26.03
CA LYS A 232 9.87 -1.77 25.84
C LYS A 232 8.76 -1.41 24.87
N LEU A 233 8.61 -2.16 23.79
CA LEU A 233 7.53 -1.92 22.81
C LEU A 233 6.16 -2.06 23.46
N TYR A 234 5.97 -3.07 24.32
CA TYR A 234 4.71 -3.29 25.03
C TYR A 234 4.47 -2.29 26.15
N ALA A 235 5.50 -1.87 26.88
CA ALA A 235 5.38 -0.77 27.82
C ALA A 235 4.94 0.52 27.10
N GLU A 236 5.60 0.86 25.99
CA GLU A 236 5.25 2.03 25.18
C GLU A 236 3.85 1.93 24.57
N GLN A 237 3.36 0.72 24.28
CA GLN A 237 2.01 0.46 23.78
C GLN A 237 0.97 0.63 24.89
N ALA A 238 1.21 0.04 26.07
CA ALA A 238 0.33 0.13 27.22
C ALA A 238 0.15 1.58 27.69
N GLU A 239 1.23 2.36 27.73
CA GLU A 239 1.17 3.80 28.02
C GLU A 239 0.30 4.56 27.03
N GLN A 240 0.41 4.25 25.73
CA GLN A 240 -0.42 4.91 24.71
C GLN A 240 -1.87 4.52 24.81
N VAL A 241 -2.17 3.24 25.01
CA VAL A 241 -3.55 2.76 25.19
C VAL A 241 -4.16 3.39 26.45
N ALA A 242 -3.40 3.52 27.53
CA ALA A 242 -3.85 4.19 28.75
C ALA A 242 -4.05 5.70 28.55
N ALA A 243 -3.15 6.38 27.83
CA ALA A 243 -3.29 7.80 27.50
C ALA A 243 -4.46 8.06 26.55
N GLU A 244 -4.67 7.18 25.57
CA GLU A 244 -5.85 7.19 24.70
C GLU A 244 -7.11 6.96 25.53
N ALA A 245 -7.16 5.95 26.41
CA ALA A 245 -8.30 5.74 27.30
C ALA A 245 -8.56 6.94 28.24
N ALA A 246 -7.51 7.63 28.70
CA ALA A 246 -7.63 8.84 29.52
C ALA A 246 -8.15 10.06 28.72
N GLY A 247 -7.81 10.15 27.43
CA GLY A 247 -8.28 11.20 26.51
C GLY A 247 -9.62 10.90 25.83
N TRP A 248 -9.97 9.61 25.70
CA TRP A 248 -11.23 9.08 25.19
C TRP A 248 -12.05 8.57 26.36
N ILE A 249 -12.86 9.46 26.93
CA ILE A 249 -13.88 9.08 27.90
C ILE A 249 -14.94 8.24 27.17
N THR A 250 -14.72 6.94 27.00
CA THR A 250 -15.83 5.99 27.04
C THR A 250 -16.05 5.65 28.49
N ARG A 251 -16.95 6.44 29.09
CA ARG A 251 -17.66 6.03 30.29
C ARG A 251 -18.47 4.79 29.90
N ASP A 252 -18.34 3.72 30.66
CA ASP A 252 -19.32 2.64 30.66
C ASP A 252 -20.73 3.23 30.94
N GLU A 253 -21.76 2.39 30.86
CA GLU A 253 -23.15 2.76 31.18
C GLU A 253 -23.30 3.39 32.58
N HIS A 254 -22.26 3.33 33.43
CA HIS A 254 -22.23 3.74 34.83
C HIS A 254 -21.22 4.88 35.11
N GLY A 255 -20.56 5.45 34.10
CA GLY A 255 -19.67 6.60 34.26
C GLY A 255 -18.19 6.32 34.54
N GLN A 256 -17.71 5.09 34.44
CA GLN A 256 -16.30 4.69 34.66
C GLN A 256 -15.53 4.55 33.35
N ALA A 257 -14.24 4.93 33.38
CA ALA A 257 -13.35 4.75 32.24
C ALA A 257 -13.13 3.25 31.97
N GLU A 258 -13.59 2.76 30.83
CA GLU A 258 -13.34 1.38 30.44
C GLU A 258 -11.83 1.15 30.22
N GLU A 259 -11.26 0.13 30.85
CA GLU A 259 -9.92 -0.35 30.50
C GLU A 259 -9.96 -0.96 29.09
N ILE A 260 -9.55 -0.19 28.09
CA ILE A 260 -9.57 -0.63 26.70
C ILE A 260 -8.39 -1.59 26.49
N SER A 261 -8.66 -2.89 26.48
CA SER A 261 -7.69 -3.89 26.00
C SER A 261 -7.22 -3.56 24.57
N VAL A 262 -5.96 -3.86 24.21
CA VAL A 262 -5.42 -3.71 22.85
C VAL A 262 -6.32 -4.38 21.79
N LYS A 263 -6.93 -5.52 22.13
CA LYS A 263 -7.87 -6.21 21.24
C LYS A 263 -9.14 -5.39 20.99
N ALA A 264 -9.67 -4.74 22.02
CA ALA A 264 -10.82 -3.85 21.90
C ALA A 264 -10.46 -2.58 21.12
N ALA A 265 -9.28 -1.99 21.37
CA ALA A 265 -8.78 -0.83 20.61
C ALA A 265 -8.66 -1.15 19.11
N ARG A 266 -8.10 -2.32 18.76
CA ARG A 266 -8.03 -2.79 17.36
C ARG A 266 -9.41 -2.91 16.73
N ARG A 267 -10.35 -3.55 17.43
CA ARG A 267 -11.72 -3.72 16.92
C ARG A 267 -12.40 -2.38 16.65
N ARG A 268 -12.34 -1.45 17.60
CA ARG A 268 -12.87 -0.08 17.45
C ARG A 268 -12.23 0.65 16.27
N TRP A 269 -10.90 0.50 16.09
CA TRP A 269 -10.20 1.10 14.96
C TRP A 269 -10.76 0.61 13.61
N TYR A 270 -10.98 -0.70 13.46
CA TYR A 270 -11.55 -1.27 12.24
C TYR A 270 -13.00 -0.82 12.02
N GLU A 271 -13.84 -0.84 13.06
CA GLU A 271 -15.22 -0.35 13.00
C GLU A 271 -15.28 1.13 12.57
N ASN A 272 -14.44 1.98 13.15
CA ASN A 272 -14.30 3.39 12.78
C ASN A 272 -13.84 3.57 11.33
N MET A 273 -12.87 2.77 10.88
CA MET A 273 -12.40 2.80 9.49
C MET A 273 -13.46 2.32 8.49
N MET A 274 -14.28 1.33 8.83
CA MET A 274 -15.41 0.94 8.00
C MET A 274 -16.42 2.07 7.90
N HIS A 275 -16.79 2.70 9.03
CA HIS A 275 -17.72 3.82 9.05
C HIS A 275 -17.19 5.00 8.21
N ALA A 276 -15.93 5.40 8.42
CA ALA A 276 -15.27 6.45 7.63
C ALA A 276 -15.24 6.11 6.13
N THR A 277 -15.03 4.84 5.78
CA THR A 277 -15.05 4.39 4.38
C THR A 277 -16.45 4.55 3.78
N LEU A 278 -17.51 4.20 4.50
CA LEU A 278 -18.89 4.36 4.05
C LEU A 278 -19.26 5.83 3.84
N VAL A 279 -18.91 6.69 4.80
CA VAL A 279 -19.10 8.14 4.70
C VAL A 279 -18.39 8.69 3.46
N ARG A 280 -17.11 8.38 3.29
CA ARG A 280 -16.32 8.82 2.11
C ARG A 280 -16.92 8.33 0.79
N ARG A 281 -17.41 7.09 0.74
CA ARG A 281 -18.07 6.54 -0.47
C ARG A 281 -19.36 7.31 -0.78
N ARG A 282 -20.17 7.62 0.24
CA ARG A 282 -21.40 8.40 0.09
C ARG A 282 -21.11 9.82 -0.40
N GLU A 283 -20.13 10.49 0.19
CA GLU A 283 -19.68 11.82 -0.23
C GLU A 283 -19.18 11.84 -1.67
N ALA A 284 -18.35 10.87 -2.06
CA ALA A 284 -17.86 10.74 -3.43
C ALA A 284 -19.01 10.50 -4.44
N ALA A 285 -20.01 9.69 -4.06
CA ALA A 285 -21.19 9.47 -4.89
C ALA A 285 -22.04 10.74 -5.05
N LEU A 286 -22.22 11.52 -3.97
CA LEU A 286 -22.91 12.81 -4.02
C LEU A 286 -22.14 13.83 -4.86
N LYS A 287 -20.82 13.91 -4.69
CA LYS A 287 -19.94 14.77 -5.50
C LYS A 287 -20.02 14.41 -6.97
N GLY A 288 -19.92 13.13 -7.33
CA GLY A 288 -20.06 12.68 -8.72
C GLY A 288 -21.44 12.97 -9.32
N LYS A 289 -22.53 12.86 -8.54
CA LYS A 289 -23.87 13.28 -9.00
C LYS A 289 -23.95 14.79 -9.24
N ARG A 290 -23.36 15.59 -8.35
CA ARG A 290 -23.28 17.05 -8.50
C ARG A 290 -22.48 17.43 -9.75
N GLU A 291 -21.29 16.87 -9.93
CA GLU A 291 -20.44 17.10 -11.10
C GLU A 291 -21.14 16.75 -12.41
N LYS A 292 -21.85 15.61 -12.48
CA LYS A 292 -22.63 15.25 -13.68
C LYS A 292 -23.76 16.23 -13.97
N LYS A 293 -24.48 16.69 -12.94
CA LYS A 293 -25.53 17.71 -13.10
C LYS A 293 -24.94 19.04 -13.57
N LEU A 294 -23.80 19.45 -13.01
CA LEU A 294 -23.11 20.67 -13.41
C LEU A 294 -22.62 20.59 -14.85
N LYS A 295 -22.02 19.47 -15.27
CA LYS A 295 -21.62 19.26 -16.68
C LYS A 295 -22.81 19.27 -17.63
N ALA A 296 -23.88 18.55 -17.30
CA ALA A 296 -25.10 18.55 -18.10
C ALA A 296 -25.81 19.92 -18.14
N LEU A 297 -25.60 20.77 -17.14
CA LEU A 297 -26.07 22.15 -17.14
C LEU A 297 -25.15 23.03 -18.00
N ALA A 298 -23.82 22.86 -17.90
CA ALA A 298 -22.83 23.60 -18.67
C ALA A 298 -22.97 23.39 -20.19
N GLU A 299 -23.35 22.19 -20.63
CA GLU A 299 -23.56 21.85 -22.04
C GLU A 299 -24.78 22.55 -22.67
N LYS A 300 -25.69 23.11 -21.86
CA LYS A 300 -26.92 23.75 -22.36
C LYS A 300 -26.70 25.20 -22.78
N PRO A 301 -27.50 25.72 -23.75
CA PRO A 301 -27.59 27.15 -24.02
C PRO A 301 -27.84 27.97 -22.75
N PHE A 302 -27.40 29.23 -22.75
CA PHE A 302 -27.51 30.08 -21.56
C PHE A 302 -28.96 30.23 -21.05
N ASP A 303 -29.92 30.45 -21.94
CA ASP A 303 -31.33 30.60 -21.55
C ASP A 303 -31.89 29.32 -20.91
N ASP A 304 -31.51 28.15 -21.44
CA ASP A 304 -31.84 26.85 -20.88
C ASP A 304 -31.18 26.60 -19.51
N ARG A 305 -29.98 27.17 -19.28
CA ARG A 305 -29.31 27.16 -17.97
C ARG A 305 -30.07 28.00 -16.95
N VAL A 306 -30.51 29.19 -17.35
CA VAL A 306 -31.32 30.12 -16.54
C VAL A 306 -32.64 29.47 -16.15
N TYR A 307 -33.34 28.87 -17.12
CA TYR A 307 -34.58 28.14 -16.86
C TYR A 307 -34.39 26.92 -15.94
N ALA A 308 -33.34 26.13 -16.16
CA ALA A 308 -33.06 24.99 -15.29
C ALA A 308 -32.73 25.42 -13.85
N MET A 309 -32.02 26.54 -13.67
CA MET A 309 -31.69 27.09 -12.36
C MET A 309 -32.92 27.72 -11.67
N SER A 310 -33.80 28.39 -12.41
CA SER A 310 -35.05 28.93 -11.85
C SER A 310 -35.96 27.82 -11.33
N VAL A 311 -36.13 26.73 -12.10
CA VAL A 311 -36.88 25.54 -11.66
C VAL A 311 -36.22 24.87 -10.47
N HIS A 312 -34.88 24.87 -10.40
CA HIS A 312 -34.16 24.33 -9.24
C HIS A 312 -34.45 25.14 -7.97
N LEU A 313 -34.30 26.46 -8.03
CA LEU A 313 -34.52 27.37 -6.89
C LEU A 313 -35.98 27.35 -6.40
N MET A 314 -36.95 27.28 -7.32
CA MET A 314 -38.37 27.08 -6.98
C MET A 314 -38.65 25.80 -6.18
N ARG A 315 -37.80 24.78 -6.33
CA ARG A 315 -37.96 23.48 -5.62
C ARG A 315 -37.17 23.38 -4.32
N THR A 316 -36.10 24.16 -4.17
CA THR A 316 -35.16 24.04 -3.04
C THR A 316 -35.26 25.15 -2.02
N LEU A 317 -35.73 26.33 -2.40
CA LEU A 317 -35.91 27.45 -1.47
C LEU A 317 -37.13 27.21 -0.56
N PRO A 318 -37.08 27.66 0.71
CA PRO A 318 -38.25 27.71 1.58
C PRO A 318 -39.38 28.53 0.93
N LYS A 319 -40.63 28.09 1.13
CA LYS A 319 -41.81 28.75 0.53
C LYS A 319 -41.93 30.22 0.96
N ASP A 320 -41.58 30.52 2.20
CA ASP A 320 -41.67 31.87 2.76
C ASP A 320 -40.69 32.84 2.06
N GLU A 321 -39.47 32.38 1.74
CA GLU A 321 -38.50 33.15 0.96
C GLU A 321 -38.98 33.37 -0.48
N LEU A 322 -39.58 32.34 -1.10
CA LEU A 322 -40.10 32.44 -2.47
C LEU A 322 -41.25 33.43 -2.59
N HIS A 323 -42.15 33.48 -1.61
CA HIS A 323 -43.27 34.42 -1.60
C HIS A 323 -42.86 35.88 -1.35
N ALA A 324 -41.75 36.10 -0.64
CA ALA A 324 -41.24 37.44 -0.34
C ALA A 324 -40.41 38.06 -1.48
N LEU A 325 -39.88 37.24 -2.41
CA LEU A 325 -39.05 37.70 -3.52
C LEU A 325 -39.89 38.31 -4.65
N SER A 326 -39.49 39.49 -5.12
CA SER A 326 -40.04 40.01 -6.38
C SER A 326 -39.51 39.23 -7.59
N PRO A 327 -40.18 39.26 -8.75
CA PRO A 327 -39.70 38.58 -9.97
C PRO A 327 -38.29 39.01 -10.39
N GLU A 328 -37.95 40.29 -10.22
CA GLU A 328 -36.61 40.82 -10.53
C GLU A 328 -35.55 40.31 -9.55
N GLN A 329 -35.84 40.30 -8.25
CA GLN A 329 -34.95 39.78 -7.22
C GLN A 329 -34.70 38.28 -7.40
N PHE A 330 -35.75 37.53 -7.78
CA PHE A 330 -35.62 36.11 -8.11
C PHE A 330 -34.69 35.89 -9.30
N THR A 331 -34.83 36.71 -10.35
CA THR A 331 -33.99 36.65 -11.56
C THR A 331 -32.52 36.97 -11.24
N GLN A 332 -32.26 38.01 -10.45
CA GLN A 332 -30.91 38.34 -9.97
C GLN A 332 -30.29 37.20 -9.17
N ARG A 333 -31.09 36.50 -8.35
CA ARG A 333 -30.63 35.36 -7.55
C ARG A 333 -30.31 34.15 -8.43
N VAL A 334 -31.10 33.88 -9.47
CA VAL A 334 -30.82 32.85 -10.48
C VAL A 334 -29.47 33.10 -11.16
N PHE A 335 -29.23 34.31 -11.66
CA PHE A 335 -27.95 34.66 -12.28
C PHE A 335 -26.80 34.56 -11.29
N SER A 336 -26.95 35.09 -10.07
CA SER A 336 -25.93 35.00 -9.02
C SER A 336 -25.53 33.55 -8.73
N HIS A 337 -26.50 32.62 -8.66
CA HIS A 337 -26.22 31.20 -8.48
C HIS A 337 -25.52 30.56 -9.68
N LEU A 338 -25.84 30.97 -10.91
CA LEU A 338 -25.12 30.49 -12.10
C LEU A 338 -23.67 31.00 -12.12
N TYR A 339 -23.44 32.27 -11.76
CA TYR A 339 -22.09 32.83 -11.66
C TYR A 339 -21.26 32.17 -10.55
N GLN A 340 -21.84 31.86 -9.40
CA GLN A 340 -21.14 31.11 -8.33
C GLN A 340 -20.71 29.70 -8.75
N LEU A 341 -21.35 29.13 -9.78
CA LEU A 341 -21.02 27.82 -10.33
C LEU A 341 -20.08 27.89 -11.53
N ASP A 342 -19.61 29.09 -11.92
CA ASP A 342 -18.89 29.36 -13.17
C ASP A 342 -19.68 28.94 -14.43
N LEU A 343 -21.02 28.97 -14.34
CA LEU A 343 -21.95 28.60 -15.40
C LEU A 343 -22.76 29.80 -15.94
N GLY A 344 -22.33 31.03 -15.64
CA GLY A 344 -22.92 32.25 -16.19
C GLY A 344 -22.58 32.48 -17.66
N LEU A 345 -22.95 33.65 -18.19
CA LEU A 345 -22.33 34.19 -19.41
C LEU A 345 -20.84 34.37 -19.11
N GLU A 346 -19.96 33.91 -20.00
CA GLU A 346 -18.54 34.21 -19.89
C GLU A 346 -18.40 35.72 -19.75
N ARG A 347 -17.66 36.17 -18.73
CA ARG A 347 -17.27 37.56 -18.63
C ARG A 347 -16.40 37.78 -19.86
N GLU A 348 -16.89 38.53 -20.85
CA GLU A 348 -16.09 38.89 -22.03
C GLU A 348 -14.70 39.28 -21.54
N ALA A 349 -13.67 38.57 -22.02
CA ALA A 349 -12.30 38.94 -21.73
C ALA A 349 -12.19 40.43 -22.05
N GLY A 350 -11.90 41.24 -21.03
CA GLY A 350 -11.78 42.68 -21.21
C GLY A 350 -10.85 42.99 -22.37
N PRO A 351 -11.04 44.12 -23.06
CA PRO A 351 -10.31 44.45 -24.28
C PRO A 351 -8.80 44.20 -24.08
N PRO A 352 -8.10 43.63 -25.07
CA PRO A 352 -6.71 43.24 -24.93
C PRO A 352 -5.91 44.42 -24.39
N ALA A 353 -5.08 44.17 -23.38
CA ALA A 353 -4.20 45.18 -22.83
C ALA A 353 -3.37 45.77 -23.98
N TYR A 354 -3.62 47.04 -24.31
CA TYR A 354 -2.78 47.78 -25.23
C TYR A 354 -1.40 47.88 -24.59
N HIS A 355 -0.41 47.24 -25.22
CA HIS A 355 1.00 47.32 -24.85
C HIS A 355 1.58 48.68 -25.15
#